data_AF-A0A9D6WQS2-F1
#
_entry.id   AF-A0A9D6WQS2-F1
#
_cell.length_a   1.000
_cell.length_b   1.000
_cell.length_c   1.000
_cell.angle_alpha   90.00
_cell.angle_beta   90.00
_cell.angle_gamma   90.00
#
_symmetry.space_group_name_H-M   'P 1'
#
loop_
_entity.id
_entity.type
_entity.pdbx_description
1 polymer ?
#
loop_
_entity_poly.entity_id
_entity_poly.type
_entity_poly.pdbx_seq_one_letter_code
_entity_poly.pdbx_strand_id
1 'polypeptide(L)'
;MFFKKSPAQNKVRAQCDYCGKEFYRYPSQLAGKDKVYCSEECRWQTGRELNLRCDHCGSAFHRAPSEIIKWVEHGCMQTYCSRECYDRARQASIPEGHRPVGRWGKHYAECVQCGKPMYLRPSRIHADQEHFCSVACMREFRLTHPERGVWAARKHSKQQHTICQVCGLDEPAILVTHHKDGNRKNNRQENLLVVCPNCHTRMHKE
;
A
#
# COMPACT_ATOMS: atom_id res chain seq x y z
N MET A 1 9.03 69.64 21.62
CA MET A 1 10.12 68.63 21.63
C MET A 1 9.65 67.44 22.45
N PHE A 2 9.23 66.35 21.80
CA PHE A 2 8.84 65.12 22.51
C PHE A 2 10.09 64.30 22.80
N PHE A 3 10.52 64.27 24.06
CA PHE A 3 11.62 63.42 24.51
C PHE A 3 11.19 61.94 24.38
N LYS A 4 11.68 61.26 23.34
CA LYS A 4 11.62 59.79 23.25
C LYS A 4 12.47 59.24 24.40
N LYS A 5 11.85 58.86 25.51
CA LYS A 5 12.54 58.11 26.58
C LYS A 5 13.13 56.85 25.95
N SER A 6 14.44 56.66 26.15
CA SER A 6 15.22 55.55 25.63
C SER A 6 14.64 54.21 26.12
N PRO A 7 14.47 53.20 25.25
CA PRO A 7 13.76 51.95 25.57
C PRO A 7 14.50 51.01 26.54
N ALA A 8 15.63 51.45 27.11
CA ALA A 8 16.59 50.57 27.77
C ALA A 8 16.30 50.26 29.25
N GLN A 9 15.33 50.91 29.91
CA GLN A 9 15.28 50.92 31.38
C GLN A 9 14.11 50.18 32.04
N ASN A 10 13.21 49.52 31.30
CA ASN A 10 11.98 48.95 31.89
C ASN A 10 11.92 47.41 31.86
N LYS A 11 13.07 46.73 32.01
CA LYS A 11 13.13 45.27 32.14
C LYS A 11 13.08 44.89 33.61
N VAL A 12 12.19 43.97 33.97
CA VAL A 12 12.08 43.38 35.30
C VAL A 12 12.80 42.04 35.36
N ARG A 13 13.27 41.68 36.55
CA ARG A 13 13.91 40.40 36.84
C ARG A 13 12.83 39.32 37.00
N ALA A 14 12.99 38.21 36.30
CA ALA A 14 12.16 37.01 36.40
C ALA A 14 13.04 35.78 36.60
N GLN A 15 12.51 34.75 37.25
CA GLN A 15 13.17 33.46 37.39
C GLN A 15 12.62 32.48 36.34
N CYS A 16 13.50 31.65 35.81
CA CYS A 16 13.10 30.58 34.88
C CYS A 16 12.49 29.41 35.65
N ASP A 17 11.25 29.04 35.33
CA ASP A 17 10.55 27.91 35.96
C ASP A 17 11.19 26.53 35.66
N TYR A 18 12.12 26.45 34.72
CA TYR A 18 12.83 25.22 34.37
C TYR A 18 14.21 25.10 35.02
N CYS A 19 15.07 26.11 34.87
CA CYS A 19 16.48 26.06 35.33
C CYS A 19 16.77 26.98 36.52
N GLY A 20 15.80 27.74 37.02
CA GLY A 20 15.95 28.69 38.13
C GLY A 20 16.80 29.92 37.82
N LYS A 21 17.39 30.03 36.61
CA LYS A 21 18.26 31.15 36.25
C LYS A 21 17.49 32.48 36.22
N GLU A 22 18.05 33.51 36.85
CA GLU A 22 17.53 34.87 36.79
C GLU A 22 17.77 35.50 35.41
N PHE A 23 16.74 36.13 34.85
CA PHE A 23 16.82 36.81 33.56
C PHE A 23 15.93 38.06 33.52
N TYR A 24 16.17 38.93 32.54
CA TYR A 24 15.51 40.24 32.44
C TYR A 24 14.58 40.30 31.23
N ARG A 25 13.30 40.60 31.45
CA ARG A 25 12.27 40.77 30.41
C ARG A 25 11.39 41.97 30.69
N TYR A 26 10.67 42.45 29.69
CA TYR A 26 9.68 43.50 29.91
C TYR A 26 8.47 42.94 30.67
N PRO A 27 7.84 43.70 31.58
CA PRO A 27 6.62 43.28 32.29
C PRO A 27 5.51 42.79 31.36
N SER A 28 5.36 43.41 30.18
CA SER A 28 4.40 43.00 29.15
C SER A 28 4.63 41.60 28.59
N GLN A 29 5.86 41.06 28.70
CA GLN A 29 6.19 39.70 28.25
C GLN A 29 5.93 38.63 29.32
N LEU A 30 5.70 39.06 30.57
CA LEU A 30 5.43 38.22 31.73
C LEU A 30 3.95 38.23 32.12
N ALA A 31 3.24 39.33 31.84
CA ALA A 31 1.83 39.48 32.15
C ALA A 31 0.98 38.37 31.48
N GLY A 32 0.24 37.62 32.29
CA GLY A 32 -0.70 36.59 31.83
C GLY A 32 -0.07 35.24 31.43
N LYS A 33 1.20 34.98 31.78
CA LYS A 33 1.83 33.67 31.57
C LYS A 33 1.97 32.89 32.87
N ASP A 34 1.49 31.66 32.88
CA ASP A 34 1.61 30.75 34.04
C ASP A 34 3.02 30.19 34.22
N LYS A 35 3.82 30.11 33.15
CA LYS A 35 5.21 29.62 33.17
C LYS A 35 6.11 30.50 32.30
N VAL A 36 7.30 30.80 32.81
CA VAL A 36 8.25 31.81 32.33
C VAL A 36 9.64 31.18 32.22
N TYR A 37 10.29 31.31 31.06
CA TYR A 37 11.54 30.60 30.77
C TYR A 37 12.64 31.55 30.27
N CYS A 38 13.89 31.31 30.69
CA CYS A 38 15.01 32.16 30.30
C CYS A 38 15.38 32.02 28.81
N SER A 39 15.28 30.80 28.27
CA SER A 39 15.55 30.49 26.86
C SER A 39 14.43 29.66 26.26
N GLU A 40 14.40 29.65 24.93
CA GLU A 40 13.51 28.77 24.18
C GLU A 40 13.81 27.30 24.53
N GLU A 41 15.08 26.90 24.69
CA GLU A 41 15.41 25.52 25.09
C GLU A 41 14.77 25.15 26.44
N CYS A 42 14.82 26.04 27.44
CA CYS A 42 14.20 25.78 28.73
C CYS A 42 12.68 25.58 28.59
N ARG A 43 12.01 26.38 27.76
CA ARG A 43 10.59 26.17 27.42
C ARG A 43 10.36 24.79 26.78
N TRP A 44 11.23 24.38 25.86
CA TRP A 44 11.14 23.08 25.18
C TRP A 44 11.42 21.89 26.10
N GLN A 45 12.31 22.03 27.09
CA GLN A 45 12.65 20.95 28.03
C GLN A 45 11.56 20.70 29.07
N THR A 46 10.87 21.76 29.51
CA THR A 46 9.76 21.65 30.49
C THR A 46 8.57 20.84 29.95
N GLY A 47 8.46 20.72 28.62
CA GLY A 47 7.44 19.91 27.96
C GLY A 47 7.87 18.49 27.59
N ARG A 48 9.05 18.00 28.04
CA ARG A 48 9.60 16.67 27.69
C ARG A 48 9.49 15.65 28.82
N GLU A 49 8.34 15.57 29.48
CA GLU A 49 8.10 14.49 30.43
C GLU A 49 8.11 13.15 29.69
N LEU A 50 8.94 12.19 30.13
CA LEU A 50 9.01 10.88 29.49
C LEU A 50 7.71 10.12 29.74
N ASN A 51 6.91 9.96 28.67
CA ASN A 51 5.55 9.44 28.78
C ASN A 51 5.34 8.09 28.07
N LEU A 52 6.35 7.55 27.41
CA LEU A 52 6.29 6.26 26.72
C LEU A 52 7.53 5.41 27.03
N ARG A 53 7.39 4.09 26.87
CA ARG A 53 8.47 3.12 26.94
C ARG A 53 8.62 2.43 25.59
N CYS A 54 9.86 2.23 25.14
CA CYS A 54 10.12 1.56 23.87
C CYS A 54 9.92 0.05 24.01
N ASP A 55 9.09 -0.55 23.16
CA ASP A 55 8.81 -2.00 23.18
C ASP A 55 10.00 -2.86 22.72
N HIS A 56 11.00 -2.26 22.06
CA HIS A 56 12.20 -2.97 21.61
C HIS A 56 13.36 -2.91 22.62
N CYS A 57 13.66 -1.74 23.19
CA CYS A 57 14.83 -1.56 24.07
C CYS A 57 14.49 -1.15 25.50
N GLY A 58 13.21 -0.93 25.83
CA GLY A 58 12.75 -0.58 27.18
C GLY A 58 13.03 0.86 27.62
N SER A 59 13.74 1.66 26.80
CA SER A 59 14.07 3.04 27.17
C SER A 59 12.82 3.93 27.21
N ALA A 60 12.79 4.83 28.20
CA ALA A 60 11.73 5.83 28.33
C ALA A 60 12.00 7.01 27.37
N PHE A 61 10.96 7.48 26.68
CA PHE A 61 11.05 8.60 25.73
C PHE A 61 9.79 9.47 25.78
N HIS A 62 9.90 10.71 25.29
CA HIS A 62 8.78 11.65 25.24
C HIS A 62 8.19 11.73 23.83
N ARG A 63 6.86 11.75 23.75
CA ARG A 63 6.07 12.11 22.56
C ARG A 63 4.94 13.05 22.94
N ALA A 64 4.53 13.91 22.01
CA ALA A 64 3.39 14.79 22.29
C ALA A 64 2.10 13.94 22.47
N PRO A 65 1.24 14.23 23.47
CA PRO A 65 -0.01 13.50 23.67
C PRO A 65 -0.91 13.42 22.42
N SER A 66 -0.87 14.45 21.57
CA SER A 66 -1.59 14.48 20.29
C SER A 66 -1.07 13.48 19.26
N GLU A 67 0.21 13.10 19.31
CA GLU A 67 0.77 12.02 18.50
C GLU A 67 0.31 10.66 19.03
N ILE A 68 0.28 10.50 20.35
CA ILE A 68 -0.14 9.25 21.01
C ILE A 68 -1.60 8.94 20.68
N ILE A 69 -2.50 9.92 20.78
CA ILE A 69 -3.92 9.76 20.45
C ILE A 69 -4.10 9.26 19.00
N LYS A 70 -3.40 9.88 18.04
CA LYS A 70 -3.42 9.45 16.64
C LYS A 70 -2.95 8.01 16.47
N TRP A 71 -1.91 7.59 17.20
CA TRP A 71 -1.41 6.22 17.12
C TRP A 71 -2.45 5.22 17.61
N VAL A 72 -3.12 5.52 18.73
CA VAL A 72 -4.18 4.67 19.28
C VAL A 72 -5.36 4.59 18.33
N GLU A 73 -5.82 5.71 17.77
CA GLU A 73 -6.92 5.75 16.79
C GLU A 73 -6.59 4.97 15.50
N HIS A 74 -5.32 4.97 15.09
CA HIS A 74 -4.84 4.22 13.92
C HIS A 74 -4.43 2.77 14.26
N GLY A 75 -4.66 2.28 15.48
CA GLY A 75 -4.37 0.90 15.89
C GLY A 75 -2.87 0.57 16.00
N CYS A 76 -2.01 1.58 16.15
CA CYS A 76 -0.57 1.41 16.36
C CYS A 76 -0.31 1.17 17.86
N MET A 77 -0.42 -0.08 18.31
CA MET A 77 -0.19 -0.48 19.71
C MET A 77 1.29 -0.55 20.12
N GLN A 78 2.21 -0.50 19.16
CA GLN A 78 3.65 -0.65 19.41
C GLN A 78 4.35 0.70 19.32
N THR A 79 5.20 0.99 20.31
CA THR A 79 5.86 2.26 20.55
C THR A 79 7.38 2.08 20.57
N TYR A 80 8.07 2.92 19.79
CA TYR A 80 9.52 2.80 19.63
C TYR A 80 10.20 4.15 19.80
N CYS A 81 11.34 4.16 20.52
CA CYS A 81 12.11 5.38 20.77
C CYS A 81 12.79 5.93 19.52
N SER A 82 13.12 5.07 18.55
CA SER A 82 13.84 5.43 17.33
C SER A 82 13.40 4.57 16.15
N ARG A 83 13.71 5.05 14.93
CA ARG A 83 13.47 4.29 13.70
C ARG A 83 14.22 2.96 13.68
N GLU A 84 15.44 2.95 14.22
CA GLU A 84 16.26 1.76 14.35
C GLU A 84 15.64 0.70 15.26
N CYS A 85 15.05 1.10 16.39
CA CYS A 85 14.32 0.19 17.27
C CYS A 85 13.07 -0.39 16.60
N TYR A 86 12.34 0.43 15.83
CA TYR A 86 11.22 -0.04 15.01
C TYR A 86 11.68 -1.06 13.95
N ASP A 87 12.74 -0.75 13.19
CA ASP A 87 13.19 -1.61 12.10
C ASP A 87 13.79 -2.93 12.63
N ARG A 88 14.49 -2.90 13.78
CA ARG A 88 14.97 -4.11 14.46
C ARG A 88 13.84 -4.99 14.98
N ALA A 89 12.86 -4.42 15.69
CA ALA A 89 11.68 -5.16 16.14
C ALA A 89 10.92 -5.78 14.97
N ARG A 90 10.78 -5.03 13.89
CA ARG A 90 10.15 -5.49 12.65
C ARG A 90 10.93 -6.65 12.02
N GLN A 91 12.26 -6.59 11.97
CA GLN A 91 13.09 -7.66 11.42
C GLN A 91 13.07 -8.94 12.27
N ALA A 92 13.11 -8.81 13.59
CA ALA A 92 13.05 -9.96 14.50
C ALA A 92 11.77 -10.79 14.35
N SER A 93 10.67 -10.17 13.89
CA SER A 93 9.39 -10.86 13.63
C SER A 93 9.33 -11.60 12.28
N ILE A 94 10.42 -11.58 11.48
CA ILE A 94 10.46 -12.17 10.13
C ILE A 94 11.20 -13.52 10.18
N PRO A 95 10.55 -14.64 9.79
CA PRO A 95 11.25 -15.91 9.64
C PRO A 95 12.34 -15.84 8.57
N GLU A 96 13.37 -16.67 8.71
CA GLU A 96 14.54 -16.69 7.83
C GLU A 96 14.14 -16.84 6.35
N GLY A 97 14.66 -15.98 5.47
CA GLY A 97 14.35 -15.97 4.04
C GLY A 97 13.14 -15.14 3.60
N HIS A 98 12.40 -14.51 4.52
CA HIS A 98 11.28 -13.62 4.17
C HIS A 98 11.67 -12.13 4.11
N ARG A 99 11.02 -11.34 3.23
CA ARG A 99 11.21 -9.88 3.18
C ARG A 99 10.28 -9.16 4.17
N PRO A 100 10.66 -7.96 4.66
CA PRO A 100 9.81 -7.13 5.52
C PRO A 100 8.50 -6.78 4.82
N VAL A 101 7.43 -7.35 5.34
CA VAL A 101 6.06 -7.07 4.91
C VAL A 101 5.73 -5.64 5.30
N GLY A 102 5.11 -4.86 4.41
CA GLY A 102 4.72 -3.49 4.69
C GLY A 102 3.72 -3.39 5.85
N ARG A 103 3.22 -2.18 6.10
CA ARG A 103 2.20 -1.88 7.13
C ARG A 103 0.96 -2.79 7.08
N TRP A 104 0.69 -3.43 5.95
CA TRP A 104 -0.56 -4.13 5.62
C TRP A 104 -0.53 -5.66 5.81
N GLY A 105 0.47 -6.22 6.49
CA GLY A 105 0.47 -7.65 6.84
C GLY A 105 0.82 -8.61 5.69
N LYS A 106 0.96 -9.91 6.02
CA LYS A 106 1.31 -10.99 5.08
C LYS A 106 0.06 -11.45 4.33
N HIS A 107 -0.07 -11.06 3.07
CA HIS A 107 -1.07 -11.66 2.21
C HIS A 107 -0.48 -12.84 1.44
N TYR A 108 -1.14 -13.98 1.58
CA TYR A 108 -0.77 -15.21 0.91
C TYR A 108 -1.86 -15.58 -0.10
N ALA A 109 -1.42 -16.12 -1.23
CA ALA A 109 -2.27 -16.80 -2.18
C ALA A 109 -1.69 -18.18 -2.45
N GLU A 110 -2.55 -19.13 -2.77
CA GLU A 110 -2.13 -20.44 -3.22
C GLU A 110 -1.95 -20.42 -4.74
N CYS A 111 -0.90 -21.08 -5.23
CA CYS A 111 -0.74 -21.27 -6.65
C CYS A 111 -1.85 -22.19 -7.18
N VAL A 112 -2.63 -21.72 -8.15
CA VAL A 112 -3.75 -22.48 -8.73
C VAL A 112 -3.30 -23.82 -9.35
N GLN A 113 -2.07 -23.88 -9.87
CA GLN A 113 -1.53 -25.08 -10.51
C GLN A 113 -0.94 -26.11 -9.53
N CYS A 114 -0.22 -25.66 -8.49
CA CYS A 114 0.54 -26.57 -7.63
C CYS A 114 0.21 -26.47 -6.13
N GLY A 115 -0.74 -25.63 -5.73
CA GLY A 115 -1.17 -25.43 -4.35
C GLY A 115 -0.15 -24.74 -3.43
N LYS A 116 1.06 -24.43 -3.91
CA LYS A 116 2.12 -23.85 -3.07
C LYS A 116 1.71 -22.45 -2.57
N PRO A 117 1.80 -22.18 -1.26
CA PRO A 117 1.52 -20.86 -0.72
C PRO A 117 2.63 -19.88 -1.13
N MET A 118 2.23 -18.70 -1.59
CA MET A 118 3.13 -17.66 -2.06
C MET A 118 2.70 -16.29 -1.55
N TYR A 119 3.69 -15.46 -1.26
CA TYR A 119 3.45 -14.08 -0.88
C TYR A 119 3.10 -13.26 -2.13
N LEU A 120 2.00 -12.53 -2.06
CA LEU A 120 1.60 -11.56 -3.08
C LEU A 120 1.28 -10.20 -2.45
N ARG A 121 1.46 -9.14 -3.23
CA ARG A 121 0.95 -7.82 -2.84
C ARG A 121 -0.58 -7.87 -2.83
N PRO A 122 -1.28 -7.29 -1.85
CA PRO A 122 -2.75 -7.30 -1.81
C PRO A 122 -3.38 -6.74 -3.09
N SER A 123 -2.79 -5.71 -3.69
CA SER A 123 -3.23 -5.19 -4.98
C SER A 123 -3.28 -6.24 -6.09
N ARG A 124 -2.35 -7.22 -6.06
CA ARG A 124 -2.30 -8.31 -7.03
C ARG A 124 -3.32 -9.39 -6.71
N ILE A 125 -3.58 -9.64 -5.43
CA ILE A 125 -4.60 -10.59 -4.96
C ILE A 125 -6.00 -10.12 -5.32
N HIS A 126 -6.26 -8.83 -5.21
CA HIS A 126 -7.57 -8.27 -5.57
C HIS A 126 -7.75 -8.07 -7.07
N ALA A 127 -6.66 -7.89 -7.84
CA ALA A 127 -6.73 -7.67 -9.28
C ALA A 127 -6.98 -8.97 -10.06
N ASP A 128 -6.32 -10.06 -9.67
CA ASP A 128 -6.38 -11.34 -10.39
C ASP A 128 -6.98 -12.43 -9.50
N GLN A 129 -7.86 -13.26 -10.04
CA GLN A 129 -8.36 -14.45 -9.32
C GLN A 129 -7.40 -15.63 -9.38
N GLU A 130 -6.47 -15.62 -10.35
CA GLU A 130 -5.57 -16.74 -10.63
C GLU A 130 -4.11 -16.33 -10.36
N HIS A 131 -3.44 -17.11 -9.51
CA HIS A 131 -2.08 -16.83 -9.07
C HIS A 131 -1.15 -18.02 -9.29
N PHE A 132 0.09 -17.74 -9.66
CA PHE A 132 1.09 -18.76 -9.98
C PHE A 132 2.41 -18.49 -9.30
N CYS A 133 3.00 -19.53 -8.68
CA CYS A 133 4.27 -19.41 -7.97
C CYS A 133 5.46 -19.22 -8.93
N SER A 134 5.31 -19.58 -10.20
CA SER A 134 6.34 -19.45 -11.22
C SER A 134 5.74 -19.29 -12.62
N VAL A 135 6.54 -18.77 -13.55
CA VAL A 135 6.19 -18.73 -14.98
C VAL A 135 5.96 -20.14 -15.54
N ALA A 136 6.67 -21.15 -15.01
CA ALA A 136 6.47 -22.54 -15.40
C ALA A 136 5.07 -23.03 -15.04
N CYS A 137 4.64 -22.84 -13.78
CA CYS A 137 3.28 -23.20 -13.35
C CYS A 137 2.20 -22.45 -14.13
N MET A 138 2.43 -21.17 -14.47
CA MET A 138 1.50 -20.41 -15.31
C MET A 138 1.39 -20.98 -16.73
N ARG A 139 2.51 -21.38 -17.34
CA ARG A 139 2.52 -21.97 -18.68
C ARG A 139 1.83 -23.33 -18.68
N GLU A 140 2.14 -24.17 -17.70
CA GLU A 140 1.53 -25.48 -17.54
C GLU A 140 0.02 -25.38 -17.35
N PHE A 141 -0.44 -24.49 -16.47
CA PHE A 141 -1.87 -24.21 -16.26
C PHE A 141 -2.58 -23.80 -17.56
N ARG A 142 -1.95 -22.95 -18.39
CA ARG A 142 -2.51 -22.53 -19.68
C ARG A 142 -2.59 -23.66 -20.70
N LEU A 143 -1.73 -24.67 -20.60
CA LEU A 143 -1.75 -25.84 -21.48
C LEU A 143 -2.82 -26.84 -21.04
N THR A 144 -2.98 -27.04 -19.72
CA THR A 144 -3.96 -27.97 -19.15
C THR A 144 -5.38 -27.40 -19.11
N HIS A 145 -5.53 -26.07 -19.13
CA HIS A 145 -6.83 -25.36 -19.10
C HIS A 145 -6.98 -24.42 -20.32
N PRO A 146 -6.99 -24.95 -21.56
CA PRO A 146 -7.05 -24.15 -22.78
C PRO A 146 -8.33 -23.28 -22.87
N GLU A 147 -9.43 -23.70 -22.24
CA GLU A 147 -10.70 -22.98 -22.15
C GLU A 147 -10.62 -21.69 -21.31
N ARG A 148 -9.65 -21.59 -20.40
CA ARG A 148 -9.42 -20.37 -19.60
C ARG A 148 -8.56 -19.35 -20.32
N GLY A 149 -7.83 -19.76 -21.36
CA GLY A 149 -6.97 -18.89 -22.16
C GLY A 149 -7.61 -18.43 -23.47
N VAL A 150 -7.96 -17.14 -23.58
CA VAL A 150 -8.57 -16.55 -24.80
C VAL A 150 -7.79 -16.87 -26.08
N TRP A 151 -6.45 -16.83 -26.03
CA TRP A 151 -5.60 -17.10 -27.19
C TRP A 151 -5.50 -18.60 -27.51
N ALA A 152 -5.39 -19.44 -26.48
CA ALA A 152 -5.28 -20.89 -26.64
C ALA A 152 -6.56 -21.48 -27.23
N ALA A 153 -7.72 -21.11 -26.69
CA ALA A 153 -9.03 -21.56 -27.17
C ALA A 153 -9.29 -21.15 -28.63
N ARG A 154 -9.01 -19.89 -28.99
CA ARG A 154 -9.19 -19.40 -30.38
C ARG A 154 -8.24 -20.08 -31.35
N LYS A 155 -6.97 -20.27 -30.97
CA LYS A 155 -5.99 -20.96 -31.80
C LYS A 155 -6.40 -22.41 -32.03
N HIS A 156 -6.82 -23.12 -31.00
CA HIS A 156 -7.26 -24.51 -31.10
C HIS A 156 -8.50 -24.64 -32.00
N SER A 157 -9.49 -23.76 -31.84
CA SER A 157 -10.69 -23.74 -32.69
C SER A 157 -10.35 -23.56 -34.18
N LYS A 158 -9.41 -22.66 -34.53
CA LYS A 158 -8.93 -22.50 -35.91
C LYS A 158 -8.06 -23.65 -36.43
N GLN A 159 -7.44 -24.44 -35.55
CA GLN A 159 -6.69 -25.64 -35.95
C GLN A 159 -7.62 -26.81 -36.26
N GLN A 160 -8.77 -26.90 -35.60
CA GLN A 160 -9.77 -27.94 -35.84
C GLN A 160 -10.70 -27.63 -37.01
N HIS A 161 -10.88 -26.35 -37.36
CA HIS A 161 -11.78 -25.91 -38.42
C HIS A 161 -11.07 -24.99 -39.41
N THR A 162 -10.73 -25.51 -40.59
CA THR A 162 -10.03 -24.78 -41.65
C THR A 162 -10.97 -24.15 -42.69
N ILE A 163 -12.27 -24.47 -42.65
CA ILE A 163 -13.30 -23.91 -43.52
C ILE A 163 -14.34 -23.13 -42.71
N CYS A 164 -14.99 -22.16 -43.34
CA CYS A 164 -16.12 -21.45 -42.71
C CYS A 164 -17.25 -22.42 -42.40
N GLN A 165 -17.64 -22.53 -41.13
CA GLN A 165 -18.68 -23.46 -40.68
C GLN A 165 -20.12 -23.05 -41.08
N VAL A 166 -20.29 -21.92 -41.78
CA VAL A 166 -21.59 -21.39 -42.22
C VAL A 166 -21.74 -21.48 -43.73
N CYS A 167 -20.77 -20.94 -44.48
CA CYS A 167 -20.86 -20.86 -45.93
C CYS A 167 -19.86 -21.76 -46.67
N GLY A 168 -18.99 -22.48 -45.96
CA GLY A 168 -18.02 -23.40 -46.56
C GLY A 168 -16.80 -22.75 -47.22
N LEU A 169 -16.59 -21.43 -47.06
CA LEU A 169 -15.39 -20.75 -47.58
C LEU A 169 -14.11 -21.42 -47.06
N ASP A 170 -13.31 -21.94 -47.99
CA ASP A 170 -12.02 -22.60 -47.75
C ASP A 170 -10.87 -21.61 -47.95
N GLU A 171 -10.78 -20.64 -47.05
CA GLU A 171 -9.66 -19.69 -47.01
C GLU A 171 -9.24 -19.53 -45.54
N PRO A 172 -8.46 -20.48 -44.99
CA PRO A 172 -8.13 -20.52 -43.56
C PRO A 172 -7.51 -19.22 -43.03
N ALA A 173 -6.78 -18.49 -43.89
CA ALA A 173 -6.08 -17.26 -43.54
C ALA A 173 -7.02 -16.13 -43.10
N ILE A 174 -8.26 -16.10 -43.61
CA ILE A 174 -9.23 -15.03 -43.32
C ILE A 174 -10.30 -15.43 -42.32
N LEU A 175 -10.33 -16.69 -41.89
CA LEU A 175 -11.32 -17.16 -40.93
C LEU A 175 -11.10 -16.54 -39.54
N VAL A 176 -12.20 -16.20 -38.88
CA VAL A 176 -12.25 -15.57 -37.56
C VAL A 176 -13.10 -16.41 -36.61
N THR A 177 -12.85 -16.27 -35.30
CA THR A 177 -13.64 -16.95 -34.27
C THR A 177 -14.79 -16.06 -33.84
N HIS A 178 -16.00 -16.59 -33.85
CA HIS A 178 -17.24 -16.01 -33.33
C HIS A 178 -17.65 -16.70 -32.02
N HIS A 179 -18.23 -15.95 -31.09
CA HIS A 179 -18.80 -16.46 -29.83
C HIS A 179 -20.32 -16.53 -29.97
N LYS A 180 -20.89 -17.74 -29.92
CA LYS A 180 -22.33 -17.98 -30.16
C LYS A 180 -23.22 -17.25 -29.14
N ASP A 181 -22.77 -17.13 -27.90
CA ASP A 181 -23.46 -16.42 -26.82
C ASP A 181 -23.18 -14.91 -26.76
N GLY A 182 -22.36 -14.37 -27.67
CA GLY A 182 -21.90 -12.98 -27.66
C GLY A 182 -20.94 -12.62 -26.51
N ASN A 183 -20.69 -13.53 -25.55
CA ASN A 183 -19.82 -13.30 -24.42
C ASN A 183 -18.38 -13.67 -24.77
N ARG A 184 -17.56 -12.65 -25.01
CA ARG A 184 -16.13 -12.78 -25.36
C ARG A 184 -15.27 -13.45 -24.28
N LYS A 185 -15.80 -13.63 -23.06
CA LYS A 185 -15.13 -14.34 -21.96
C LYS A 185 -15.43 -15.85 -21.96
N ASN A 186 -16.50 -16.30 -22.60
CA ASN A 186 -16.85 -17.72 -22.67
C ASN A 186 -16.10 -18.42 -23.81
N ASN A 187 -14.89 -18.90 -23.52
CA ASN A 187 -14.03 -19.54 -24.53
C ASN A 187 -14.16 -21.08 -24.56
N ARG A 188 -15.28 -21.64 -24.08
CA ARG A 188 -15.58 -23.08 -24.26
C ARG A 188 -15.66 -23.38 -25.75
N GLN A 189 -15.04 -24.48 -26.20
CA GLN A 189 -15.02 -24.83 -27.63
C GLN A 189 -16.41 -24.90 -28.25
N GLU A 190 -17.37 -25.42 -27.49
CA GLU A 190 -18.79 -25.53 -27.85
C GLU A 190 -19.42 -24.16 -28.19
N ASN A 191 -18.93 -23.09 -27.56
CA ASN A 191 -19.38 -21.71 -27.74
C ASN A 191 -18.63 -20.96 -28.86
N LEU A 192 -17.55 -21.53 -29.38
CA LEU A 192 -16.76 -20.93 -30.45
C LEU A 192 -17.22 -21.47 -31.81
N LEU A 193 -17.20 -20.61 -32.82
CA LEU A 193 -17.49 -20.93 -34.20
C LEU A 193 -16.42 -20.30 -35.10
N VAL A 194 -15.89 -21.02 -36.08
CA VAL A 194 -14.94 -20.50 -37.07
C VAL A 194 -15.71 -20.12 -38.33
N VAL A 195 -15.68 -18.84 -38.68
CA VAL A 195 -16.48 -18.25 -39.77
C VAL A 195 -15.66 -17.25 -40.58
N CYS A 196 -16.07 -16.99 -41.82
CA CYS A 196 -15.48 -15.92 -42.62
C CYS A 196 -15.94 -14.52 -42.14
N PRO A 197 -15.24 -13.44 -42.50
CA PRO A 197 -15.58 -12.08 -42.05
C PRO A 197 -17.00 -11.64 -42.43
N ASN A 198 -17.51 -12.10 -43.59
CA ASN A 198 -18.88 -11.81 -44.02
C ASN A 198 -19.91 -12.49 -43.12
N CYS A 199 -19.76 -13.80 -42.86
CA CYS A 199 -20.66 -14.53 -41.96
C CYS A 199 -20.58 -14.00 -40.53
N HIS A 200 -19.38 -13.68 -40.04
CA HIS A 200 -19.18 -13.07 -38.72
C HIS A 200 -19.94 -11.74 -38.59
N THR A 201 -19.86 -10.89 -39.62
CA THR A 201 -20.54 -9.59 -39.61
C THR A 201 -22.07 -9.76 -39.64
N ARG A 202 -22.58 -10.71 -40.43
CA ARG A 202 -24.02 -11.00 -40.51
C ARG A 202 -24.59 -11.42 -39.15
N MET A 203 -23.87 -12.27 -38.42
CA MET A 203 -24.27 -12.75 -37.08
C MET A 203 -24.40 -11.66 -36.01
N HIS A 204 -23.78 -10.48 -36.20
CA HIS A 204 -23.91 -9.35 -35.27
C HIS A 204 -24.91 -8.29 -35.74
N LYS A 205 -25.56 -8.48 -36.90
CA LYS A 205 -26.53 -7.55 -37.48
C LYS A 205 -27.98 -8.01 -37.36
N GLU A 206 -28.20 -9.25 -36.91
CA GLU A 206 -29.50 -9.83 -36.57
C GLU A 206 -29.74 -9.69 -35.07
#